data_AF-A0A6P2EQ86-F1
#
_entry.id   AF-A0A6P2EQ86-F1
#
_cell.length_a   1.000
_cell.length_b   1.000
_cell.length_c   1.000
_cell.angle_alpha   90.00
_cell.angle_beta   90.00
_cell.angle_gamma   90.00
#
_symmetry.space_group_name_H-M   'P 1'
#
loop_
_entity.id
_entity.type
_entity.pdbx_description
1 polymer ?
#
loop_
_entity_poly.entity_id
_entity_poly.type
_entity_poly.pdbx_seq_one_letter_code
_entity_poly.pdbx_strand_id
1 'polypeptide(L)'
;MFLTKKSPSGTPLPTQLKLNASTHAPSLPDSGLLDSWATQGATQNACTARKELVRLLDSAARHPSSELNLGHCDAQACLELSDHLVDGHAEACTRADPSTIRLILPSGLVRMPGWIIKFTALRQLIAHGFTGDSDAALNLLEKQCPDLMCDLSSPQGSAKPPETVDIESRQKVHAALAENMLRPLERPFIGTLDPDAKAGLQHFVSLVRETLGTRIDLAGGSGYNLGGFKILRRQGGELGLSKLAEPPHIDGSLDPRSAEAEDLPRTIEIFNAHSEDLRVAIWQAMTKCGYVKYLQAHAATLIDGEWDILVNVGLYFSRNLTQNGAHKDTEGENLFVLLLYCNDQHIEGMEYIPGLANPPEHQAFIERQLPSVFVDEVAEILQTPPHGTAYAPQVEPWGFIGGCDELMVHSTPFVHHRGAFVLVSVIAGMGPALQLCFGPRTEKEYSRVRQCYARGESPSTRNSLVLGAHKAAVQLEELALSDDWIDRSKLEELLRDAGLAEADAAMLFKALAMKATTEDPFDGTALIDIPHLRYSVRMTVPRGKELRREMSEKLENGTVRPQPATRDMARVWVMARRKPT
;
A
#
# COMPACT_ATOMS: atom_id res chain seq x y z
N MET A 1 60.91 23.44 -25.63
CA MET A 1 61.09 22.92 -24.25
C MET A 1 59.75 22.36 -23.80
N PHE A 2 59.75 21.24 -23.06
CA PHE A 2 58.61 20.37 -22.66
C PHE A 2 58.32 19.11 -23.50
N LEU A 3 59.27 18.19 -23.40
CA LEU A 3 59.16 16.81 -22.89
C LEU A 3 57.92 15.95 -23.20
N THR A 4 58.21 14.91 -23.98
CA THR A 4 57.47 13.67 -24.22
C THR A 4 57.39 12.77 -22.98
N LYS A 5 56.21 12.21 -22.69
CA LYS A 5 56.02 11.11 -21.72
C LYS A 5 56.12 9.76 -22.44
N LYS A 6 57.09 8.94 -22.04
CA LYS A 6 57.21 7.51 -22.36
C LYS A 6 56.35 6.69 -21.40
N SER A 7 55.56 5.77 -21.93
CA SER A 7 54.89 4.71 -21.16
C SER A 7 55.86 3.55 -20.89
N PRO A 8 55.84 2.92 -19.71
CA PRO A 8 56.65 1.73 -19.44
C PRO A 8 55.97 0.44 -19.89
N SER A 9 56.83 -0.50 -20.25
CA SER A 9 56.61 -1.89 -20.69
C SER A 9 55.86 -2.74 -19.65
N GLY A 10 54.77 -3.39 -20.09
CA GLY A 10 54.11 -4.46 -19.35
C GLY A 10 54.52 -5.85 -19.86
N THR A 11 54.86 -6.72 -18.92
CA THR A 11 55.24 -8.14 -19.06
C THR A 11 54.09 -8.99 -19.61
N PRO A 12 54.33 -10.03 -20.44
CA PRO A 12 53.24 -10.88 -20.93
C PRO A 12 52.73 -11.84 -19.84
N LEU A 13 51.40 -11.91 -19.68
CA LEU A 13 50.69 -12.89 -18.87
C LEU A 13 50.74 -14.29 -19.52
N PRO A 14 50.69 -15.39 -18.73
CA PRO A 14 50.79 -16.74 -19.25
C PRO A 14 49.49 -17.18 -19.94
N THR A 15 49.68 -17.89 -21.05
CA THR A 15 48.66 -18.51 -21.91
C THR A 15 47.69 -19.37 -21.10
N GLN A 16 46.42 -18.97 -21.03
CA GLN A 16 45.35 -19.80 -20.48
C GLN A 16 45.07 -21.00 -21.40
N LEU A 17 45.12 -22.19 -20.83
CA LEU A 17 44.64 -23.44 -21.42
C LEU A 17 43.14 -23.33 -21.73
N LYS A 18 42.79 -23.35 -23.01
CA LYS A 18 41.39 -23.50 -23.47
C LYS A 18 40.91 -24.92 -23.15
N LEU A 19 40.14 -25.07 -22.09
CA LEU A 19 39.26 -26.23 -21.90
C LEU A 19 38.09 -26.10 -22.87
N ASN A 20 37.96 -27.06 -23.80
CA ASN A 20 36.81 -27.17 -24.68
C ASN A 20 35.58 -27.58 -23.85
N ALA A 21 34.77 -26.61 -23.44
CA ALA A 21 33.46 -26.87 -22.85
C ALA A 21 32.51 -27.36 -23.96
N SER A 22 31.97 -28.56 -23.78
CA SER A 22 30.91 -29.11 -24.63
C SER A 22 29.64 -28.26 -24.47
N THR A 23 29.22 -27.59 -25.55
CA THR A 23 28.05 -26.69 -25.60
C THR A 23 26.76 -27.45 -25.90
N HIS A 24 26.47 -28.53 -25.18
CA HIS A 24 25.13 -29.09 -25.19
C HIS A 24 24.28 -28.32 -24.19
N ALA A 25 23.33 -27.51 -24.69
CA ALA A 25 22.31 -26.91 -23.85
C ALA A 25 21.60 -28.03 -23.07
N PRO A 26 21.49 -27.91 -21.73
CA PRO A 26 20.82 -28.94 -20.94
C PRO A 26 19.41 -29.13 -21.46
N SER A 27 19.03 -30.38 -21.73
CA SER A 27 17.66 -30.72 -22.12
C SER A 27 16.71 -30.35 -20.99
N LEU A 28 15.66 -29.60 -21.30
CA LEU A 28 14.62 -29.26 -20.33
C LEU A 28 14.01 -30.54 -19.73
N PRO A 29 13.72 -30.55 -18.42
CA PRO A 29 13.10 -31.70 -17.78
C PRO A 29 11.67 -31.95 -18.32
N ASP A 30 11.26 -33.21 -18.36
CA ASP A 30 9.91 -33.61 -18.79
C ASP A 30 8.91 -33.38 -17.65
N SER A 31 7.99 -32.43 -17.84
CA SER A 31 6.95 -32.09 -16.86
C SER A 31 5.75 -33.05 -16.87
N GLY A 32 5.71 -34.03 -17.78
CA GLY A 32 4.60 -34.99 -17.88
C GLY A 32 4.35 -35.80 -16.60
N LEU A 33 5.41 -36.13 -15.85
CA LEU A 33 5.28 -36.83 -14.56
C LEU A 33 4.69 -35.94 -13.47
N LEU A 34 5.08 -34.66 -13.43
CA LEU A 34 4.53 -33.66 -12.49
C LEU A 34 3.07 -33.35 -12.80
N ASP A 35 2.72 -33.18 -14.08
CA ASP A 35 1.34 -32.93 -14.53
C ASP A 35 0.41 -34.11 -14.20
N SER A 36 0.90 -35.34 -14.40
CA SER A 36 0.18 -36.55 -14.00
C SER A 36 -0.05 -36.60 -12.49
N TRP A 37 0.99 -36.32 -11.68
CA TRP A 37 0.86 -36.27 -10.23
C TRP A 37 -0.13 -35.19 -9.75
N ALA A 38 -0.13 -34.02 -10.39
CA ALA A 38 -1.01 -32.92 -10.03
C ALA A 38 -2.51 -33.24 -10.23
N THR A 39 -2.83 -34.22 -11.08
CA THR A 39 -4.22 -34.60 -11.39
C THR A 39 -4.63 -35.95 -10.78
N GLN A 40 -3.70 -36.75 -10.28
CA GLN A 40 -3.98 -38.10 -9.82
C GLN A 40 -4.68 -38.15 -8.45
N GLY A 41 -5.90 -38.67 -8.44
CA GLY A 41 -6.63 -39.08 -7.22
C GLY A 41 -6.95 -37.95 -6.23
N ALA A 42 -6.85 -36.70 -6.65
CA ALA A 42 -7.04 -35.52 -5.82
C ALA A 42 -8.45 -34.91 -5.98
N THR A 43 -8.90 -34.21 -4.94
CA THR A 43 -10.07 -33.33 -5.05
C THR A 43 -9.75 -32.15 -5.97
N GLN A 44 -10.78 -31.45 -6.48
CA GLN A 44 -10.57 -30.28 -7.35
C GLN A 44 -9.64 -29.23 -6.70
N ASN A 45 -9.79 -28.97 -5.40
CA ASN A 45 -8.95 -28.02 -4.68
C ASN A 45 -7.49 -28.49 -4.59
N ALA A 46 -7.26 -29.76 -4.28
CA ALA A 46 -5.91 -30.34 -4.25
C ALA A 46 -5.28 -30.35 -5.65
N CYS A 47 -6.06 -30.60 -6.71
CA CYS A 47 -5.57 -30.49 -8.08
C CYS A 47 -5.12 -29.07 -8.43
N THR A 48 -5.90 -28.04 -8.07
CA THR A 48 -5.53 -26.64 -8.29
C THR A 48 -4.23 -26.30 -7.55
N ALA A 49 -4.12 -26.66 -6.27
CA ALA A 49 -2.94 -26.42 -5.47
C ALA A 49 -1.68 -27.11 -6.03
N ARG A 50 -1.79 -28.39 -6.41
CA ARG A 50 -0.67 -29.14 -7.01
C ARG A 50 -0.26 -28.56 -8.37
N LYS A 51 -1.22 -28.15 -9.21
CA LYS A 51 -0.94 -27.54 -10.51
C LYS A 51 -0.16 -26.24 -10.38
N GLU A 52 -0.45 -25.42 -9.37
CA GLU A 52 0.31 -24.20 -9.13
C GLU A 52 1.75 -24.50 -8.74
N LEU A 53 1.98 -25.50 -7.88
CA LEU A 53 3.34 -25.96 -7.56
C LEU A 53 4.10 -26.46 -8.79
N VAL A 54 3.46 -27.26 -9.65
CA VAL A 54 4.06 -27.73 -10.92
C VAL A 54 4.38 -26.56 -11.84
N ARG A 55 3.48 -25.59 -11.98
CA ARG A 55 3.68 -24.39 -12.81
C ARG A 55 4.91 -23.61 -12.37
N LEU A 56 5.12 -23.44 -11.06
CA LEU A 56 6.27 -22.73 -10.52
C LEU A 56 7.59 -23.49 -10.72
N LEU A 57 7.59 -24.80 -10.52
CA LEU A 57 8.77 -25.65 -10.77
C LEU A 57 9.15 -25.67 -12.26
N ASP A 58 8.18 -25.79 -13.16
CA ASP A 58 8.41 -25.77 -14.62
C ASP A 58 8.92 -24.39 -15.07
N SER A 59 8.33 -23.32 -14.53
CA SER A 59 8.80 -21.95 -14.78
C SER A 59 10.24 -21.75 -14.33
N ALA A 60 10.61 -22.22 -13.14
CA ALA A 60 11.97 -22.07 -12.62
C ALA A 60 13.00 -22.89 -13.41
N ALA A 61 12.63 -24.08 -13.88
CA ALA A 61 13.51 -24.91 -14.72
C ALA A 61 13.72 -24.30 -16.12
N ARG A 62 12.69 -23.64 -16.69
CA ARG A 62 12.77 -22.97 -18.01
C ARG A 62 13.41 -21.59 -17.95
N HIS A 63 13.20 -20.89 -16.85
CA HIS A 63 13.66 -19.52 -16.61
C HIS A 63 14.41 -19.47 -15.28
N PRO A 64 15.65 -19.98 -15.23
CA PRO A 64 16.37 -20.09 -13.99
C PRO A 64 16.63 -18.73 -13.33
N SER A 65 16.53 -18.74 -12.01
CA SER A 65 16.69 -17.57 -11.16
C SER A 65 17.45 -17.99 -9.90
N SER A 66 18.13 -17.04 -9.25
CA SER A 66 18.81 -17.28 -7.98
C SER A 66 17.83 -17.61 -6.84
N GLU A 67 16.54 -17.36 -7.03
CA GLU A 67 15.46 -17.59 -6.07
C GLU A 67 14.31 -18.42 -6.67
N LEU A 68 13.85 -19.43 -5.92
CA LEU A 68 12.60 -20.13 -6.15
C LEU A 68 11.64 -19.85 -4.99
N ASN A 69 10.55 -19.12 -5.27
CA ASN A 69 9.57 -18.75 -4.26
C ASN A 69 8.29 -19.58 -4.36
N LEU A 70 8.08 -20.45 -3.38
CA LEU A 70 6.90 -21.28 -3.18
C LEU A 70 6.11 -20.86 -1.93
N GLY A 71 6.35 -19.65 -1.41
CA GLY A 71 5.74 -19.15 -0.18
C GLY A 71 4.21 -19.05 -0.24
N HIS A 72 3.64 -18.93 -1.45
CA HIS A 72 2.20 -18.89 -1.70
C HIS A 72 1.59 -20.25 -2.07
N CYS A 73 2.40 -21.31 -2.14
CA CYS A 73 1.91 -22.65 -2.43
C CYS A 73 1.16 -23.24 -1.24
N ASP A 74 0.29 -24.20 -1.50
CA ASP A 74 -0.32 -25.00 -0.45
C ASP A 74 0.74 -25.89 0.23
N ALA A 75 0.83 -25.82 1.57
CA ALA A 75 1.81 -26.56 2.33
C ALA A 75 1.66 -28.08 2.18
N GLN A 76 0.42 -28.58 2.10
CA GLN A 76 0.15 -30.00 1.93
C GLN A 76 0.58 -30.49 0.55
N ALA A 77 0.35 -29.72 -0.52
CA ALA A 77 0.85 -30.03 -1.87
C ALA A 77 2.38 -30.14 -1.91
N CYS A 78 3.09 -29.23 -1.23
CA CYS A 78 4.55 -29.30 -1.10
C CYS A 78 5.02 -30.57 -0.35
N LEU A 79 4.27 -31.02 0.67
CA LEU A 79 4.58 -32.21 1.48
C LEU A 79 4.25 -33.55 0.80
N GLU A 80 3.34 -33.54 -0.18
CA GLU A 80 2.92 -34.73 -0.94
C GLU A 80 3.80 -35.00 -2.17
N LEU A 81 4.54 -33.99 -2.62
CA LEU A 81 5.44 -34.10 -3.75
C LEU A 81 6.62 -35.01 -3.41
N SER A 82 6.91 -35.99 -4.27
CA SER A 82 8.00 -36.95 -4.06
C SER A 82 9.28 -36.51 -4.77
N ASP A 83 10.42 -36.74 -4.13
CA ASP A 83 11.77 -36.47 -4.62
C ASP A 83 12.00 -36.85 -6.09
N HIS A 84 11.61 -38.07 -6.49
CA HIS A 84 11.82 -38.56 -7.86
C HIS A 84 11.06 -37.77 -8.94
N LEU A 85 10.00 -37.05 -8.57
CA LEU A 85 9.25 -36.19 -9.49
C LEU A 85 9.93 -34.83 -9.68
N VAL A 86 10.81 -34.43 -8.76
CA VAL A 86 11.45 -33.10 -8.74
C VAL A 86 12.90 -33.15 -9.24
N ASP A 87 13.53 -34.33 -9.29
CA ASP A 87 14.94 -34.51 -9.66
C ASP A 87 15.36 -33.74 -10.91
N GLY A 88 14.63 -33.88 -12.01
CA GLY A 88 14.95 -33.19 -13.27
C GLY A 88 14.85 -31.66 -13.16
N HIS A 89 13.82 -31.15 -12.48
CA HIS A 89 13.61 -29.70 -12.29
C HIS A 89 14.63 -29.10 -11.33
N ALA A 90 14.94 -29.78 -10.23
CA ALA A 90 15.96 -29.35 -9.27
C ALA A 90 17.36 -29.35 -9.89
N GLU A 91 17.70 -30.37 -10.71
CA GLU A 91 18.98 -30.42 -11.43
C GLU A 91 19.09 -29.26 -12.43
N ALA A 92 18.00 -28.97 -13.17
CA ALA A 92 17.94 -27.82 -14.08
C ALA A 92 18.15 -26.49 -13.34
N CYS A 93 17.46 -26.27 -12.23
CA CYS A 93 17.61 -25.06 -11.40
C CYS A 93 19.01 -24.93 -10.78
N THR A 94 19.61 -26.05 -10.37
CA THR A 94 20.93 -26.09 -9.72
C THR A 94 22.06 -25.82 -10.72
N ARG A 95 21.97 -26.34 -11.95
CA ARG A 95 23.03 -26.19 -12.96
C ARG A 95 22.92 -24.94 -13.82
N ALA A 96 21.83 -24.20 -13.68
CA ALA A 96 21.63 -22.99 -14.43
C ALA A 96 22.57 -21.85 -14.02
N ASP A 97 22.62 -20.82 -14.88
CA ASP A 97 23.26 -19.53 -14.60
C ASP A 97 22.20 -18.41 -14.75
N PRO A 98 21.73 -17.80 -13.64
CA PRO A 98 22.15 -18.06 -12.27
C PRO A 98 21.57 -19.37 -11.72
N SER A 99 22.34 -20.03 -10.84
CA SER A 99 21.86 -21.22 -10.10
C SER A 99 20.88 -20.80 -9.01
N THR A 100 19.86 -21.60 -8.75
CA THR A 100 18.94 -21.36 -7.63
C THR A 100 19.65 -21.61 -6.29
N ILE A 101 19.99 -20.52 -5.61
CA ILE A 101 20.69 -20.53 -4.33
C ILE A 101 19.76 -20.22 -3.14
N ARG A 102 18.53 -19.74 -3.41
CA ARG A 102 17.54 -19.40 -2.39
C ARG A 102 16.20 -20.09 -2.67
N LEU A 103 15.63 -20.73 -1.66
CA LEU A 103 14.33 -21.42 -1.72
C LEU A 103 13.43 -20.90 -0.60
N ILE A 104 12.23 -20.43 -0.97
CA ILE A 104 11.21 -19.96 -0.03
C ILE A 104 10.06 -20.96 -0.05
N LEU A 105 9.77 -21.58 1.08
CA LEU A 105 8.71 -22.56 1.27
C LEU A 105 7.46 -21.93 1.88
N PRO A 106 6.27 -22.56 1.71
CA PRO A 106 5.05 -22.06 2.33
C PRO A 106 5.11 -22.13 3.85
N SER A 107 4.40 -21.22 4.50
CA SER A 107 4.33 -21.16 5.97
C SER A 107 3.54 -22.32 6.57
N GLY A 108 3.79 -22.63 7.84
CA GLY A 108 2.98 -23.62 8.59
C GLY A 108 3.36 -25.07 8.29
N LEU A 109 4.53 -25.31 7.70
CA LEU A 109 5.06 -26.66 7.51
C LEU A 109 5.33 -27.33 8.87
N VAL A 110 4.79 -28.53 9.04
CA VAL A 110 5.03 -29.40 10.21
C VAL A 110 6.22 -30.34 10.02
N ARG A 111 6.69 -30.50 8.78
CA ARG A 111 7.87 -31.27 8.38
C ARG A 111 8.47 -30.66 7.11
N MET A 112 9.75 -30.89 6.85
CA MET A 112 10.39 -30.42 5.62
C MET A 112 10.04 -31.35 4.45
N PRO A 113 9.69 -30.83 3.27
CA PRO A 113 9.54 -31.67 2.09
C PRO A 113 10.86 -32.38 1.75
N GLY A 114 10.84 -33.70 1.56
CA GLY A 114 12.05 -34.48 1.29
C GLY A 114 12.81 -34.00 0.04
N TRP A 115 12.08 -33.53 -0.98
CA TRP A 115 12.61 -33.17 -2.28
C TRP A 115 13.53 -31.93 -2.27
N ILE A 116 13.54 -31.15 -1.19
CA ILE A 116 14.41 -29.96 -1.09
C ILE A 116 15.90 -30.32 -1.18
N ILE A 117 16.27 -31.55 -0.80
CA ILE A 117 17.66 -32.06 -0.88
C ILE A 117 18.18 -32.18 -2.31
N LYS A 118 17.30 -32.05 -3.31
CA LYS A 118 17.67 -32.10 -4.73
C LYS A 118 18.23 -30.77 -5.24
N PHE A 119 18.05 -29.69 -4.49
CA PHE A 119 18.61 -28.37 -4.80
C PHE A 119 20.03 -28.23 -4.23
N THR A 120 21.01 -28.90 -4.84
CA THR A 120 22.38 -28.99 -4.27
C THR A 120 23.16 -27.68 -4.28
N ALA A 121 22.68 -26.64 -4.96
CA ALA A 121 23.26 -25.29 -4.96
C ALA A 121 22.71 -24.38 -3.87
N LEU A 122 21.79 -24.87 -3.03
CA LEU A 122 21.08 -24.05 -2.06
C LEU A 122 22.03 -23.47 -1.00
N ARG A 123 21.94 -22.15 -0.79
CA ARG A 123 22.64 -21.38 0.26
C ARG A 123 21.69 -20.76 1.26
N GLN A 124 20.42 -20.60 0.91
CA GLN A 124 19.41 -20.04 1.79
C GLN A 124 18.08 -20.78 1.67
N LEU A 125 17.55 -21.24 2.80
CA LEU A 125 16.22 -21.84 2.92
C LEU A 125 15.37 -20.98 3.85
N ILE A 126 14.18 -20.57 3.39
CA ILE A 126 13.22 -19.79 4.18
C ILE A 126 11.94 -20.61 4.32
N ALA A 127 11.55 -20.92 5.56
CA ALA A 127 10.32 -21.67 5.87
C ALA A 127 9.69 -21.10 7.15
N HIS A 128 9.01 -19.96 7.02
CA HIS A 128 8.45 -19.24 8.16
C HIS A 128 7.39 -20.06 8.90
N GLY A 129 7.45 -20.05 10.24
CA GLY A 129 6.49 -20.79 11.07
C GLY A 129 6.60 -22.31 10.95
N PHE A 130 7.79 -22.80 10.59
CA PHE A 130 8.11 -24.23 10.65
C PHE A 130 8.10 -24.71 12.11
N THR A 131 7.39 -25.81 12.38
CA THR A 131 7.17 -26.33 13.76
C THR A 131 7.81 -27.69 14.03
N GLY A 132 8.60 -28.22 13.09
CA GLY A 132 9.22 -29.54 13.21
C GLY A 132 10.57 -29.49 13.95
N ASP A 133 10.61 -29.85 15.24
CA ASP A 133 11.83 -29.77 16.07
C ASP A 133 12.98 -30.74 15.69
N SER A 134 12.77 -31.68 14.76
CA SER A 134 13.82 -32.63 14.33
C SER A 134 13.52 -33.29 12.98
N ASP A 135 13.73 -32.56 11.89
CA ASP A 135 13.48 -33.10 10.55
C ASP A 135 14.74 -33.73 9.92
N ALA A 136 14.62 -34.97 9.45
CA ALA A 136 15.71 -35.70 8.82
C ALA A 136 16.18 -35.04 7.50
N ALA A 137 15.28 -34.41 6.74
CA ALA A 137 15.60 -33.72 5.51
C ALA A 137 16.41 -32.45 5.78
N LEU A 138 16.07 -31.67 6.81
CA LEU A 138 16.84 -30.49 7.22
C LEU A 138 18.28 -30.88 7.63
N ASN A 139 18.41 -31.89 8.48
CA ASN A 139 19.72 -32.42 8.90
C ASN A 139 20.55 -32.94 7.72
N LEU A 140 19.91 -33.53 6.72
CA LEU A 140 20.59 -34.00 5.51
C LEU A 140 21.02 -32.82 4.63
N LEU A 141 20.17 -31.80 4.51
CA LEU A 141 20.42 -30.60 3.73
C LEU A 141 21.58 -29.78 4.32
N GLU A 142 21.64 -29.59 5.64
CA GLU A 142 22.77 -28.93 6.33
C GLU A 142 24.10 -29.69 6.13
N LYS A 143 24.05 -31.03 6.03
CA LYS A 143 25.24 -31.84 5.73
C LYS A 143 25.69 -31.72 4.27
N GLN A 144 24.75 -31.59 3.34
CA GLN A 144 25.03 -31.45 1.91
C GLN A 144 25.46 -30.03 1.52
N CYS A 145 24.95 -29.03 2.25
CA CYS A 145 25.16 -27.61 2.02
C CYS A 145 25.68 -26.97 3.31
N PRO A 146 27.00 -27.04 3.61
CA PRO A 146 27.57 -26.53 4.86
C PRO A 146 27.37 -25.02 5.08
N ASP A 147 27.22 -24.27 3.99
CA ASP A 147 26.98 -22.81 3.99
C ASP A 147 25.49 -22.46 4.00
N LEU A 148 24.60 -23.43 4.22
CA LEU A 148 23.16 -23.21 4.19
C LEU A 148 22.70 -22.36 5.38
N MET A 149 22.10 -21.22 5.09
CA MET A 149 21.38 -20.40 6.06
C MET A 149 19.90 -20.78 6.07
N CYS A 150 19.41 -21.27 7.21
CA CYS A 150 17.99 -21.56 7.39
C CYS A 150 17.30 -20.45 8.20
N ASP A 151 16.30 -19.81 7.62
CA ASP A 151 15.35 -18.97 8.34
C ASP A 151 14.07 -19.77 8.60
N LEU A 152 14.06 -20.42 9.76
CA LEU A 152 12.92 -21.19 10.29
C LEU A 152 12.16 -20.42 11.35
N SER A 153 12.44 -19.12 11.49
CA SER A 153 11.86 -18.34 12.57
C SER A 153 10.33 -18.42 12.49
N SER A 154 9.69 -18.68 13.64
CA SER A 154 8.31 -18.23 13.83
C SER A 154 8.34 -16.76 13.44
N PRO A 155 7.49 -16.30 12.50
CA PRO A 155 7.55 -14.94 11.99
C PRO A 155 7.71 -14.00 13.19
N GLN A 156 8.92 -13.45 13.36
CA GLN A 156 9.23 -12.63 14.53
C GLN A 156 8.24 -11.49 14.49
N GLY A 157 7.52 -11.29 15.59
CA GLY A 157 6.38 -10.39 15.67
C GLY A 157 6.71 -8.93 15.34
N SER A 158 6.85 -8.60 14.05
CA SER A 158 5.90 -7.65 13.54
C SER A 158 4.58 -8.40 13.59
N ALA A 159 3.66 -7.95 14.44
CA ALA A 159 2.27 -8.27 14.20
C ALA A 159 2.00 -7.80 12.77
N LYS A 160 2.09 -8.71 11.78
CA LYS A 160 1.51 -8.42 10.49
C LYS A 160 0.07 -8.08 10.82
N PRO A 161 -0.42 -6.88 10.47
CA PRO A 161 -1.83 -6.60 10.58
C PRO A 161 -2.54 -7.80 9.96
N PRO A 162 -3.55 -8.40 10.63
CA PRO A 162 -4.30 -9.48 10.01
C PRO A 162 -4.70 -9.00 8.63
N GLU A 163 -4.40 -9.82 7.62
CA GLU A 163 -4.75 -9.48 6.24
C GLU A 163 -6.26 -9.17 6.24
N THR A 164 -6.73 -8.28 5.37
CA THR A 164 -8.14 -7.89 5.29
C THR A 164 -9.06 -9.12 5.37
N VAL A 165 -8.64 -10.22 4.73
CA VAL A 165 -9.28 -11.54 4.71
C VAL A 165 -9.43 -12.18 6.09
N ASP A 166 -8.45 -12.04 7.00
CA ASP A 166 -8.48 -12.55 8.37
C ASP A 166 -9.41 -11.74 9.29
N ILE A 167 -9.53 -10.43 9.05
CA ILE A 167 -10.49 -9.57 9.76
C ILE A 167 -11.91 -9.88 9.26
N GLU A 168 -12.09 -10.02 7.96
CA GLU A 168 -13.38 -10.29 7.30
C GLU A 168 -13.90 -11.70 7.55
N SER A 169 -13.02 -12.71 7.60
CA SER A 169 -13.39 -14.10 7.94
C SER A 169 -13.95 -14.19 9.36
N ARG A 170 -13.40 -13.40 10.29
CA ARG A 170 -13.95 -13.24 11.65
C ARG A 170 -15.32 -12.54 11.65
N GLN A 171 -15.55 -11.61 10.71
CA GLN A 171 -16.83 -10.91 10.55
C GLN A 171 -17.89 -11.70 9.75
N LYS A 172 -17.60 -12.94 9.33
CA LYS A 172 -18.49 -13.80 8.51
C LYS A 172 -18.88 -13.19 7.15
N VAL A 173 -17.99 -12.44 6.52
CA VAL A 173 -18.24 -11.92 5.18
C VAL A 173 -18.07 -13.05 4.16
N HIS A 174 -19.17 -13.62 3.66
CA HIS A 174 -19.13 -14.70 2.68
C HIS A 174 -18.64 -14.19 1.31
N ALA A 175 -17.55 -14.76 0.80
CA ALA A 175 -17.15 -14.61 -0.60
C ALA A 175 -18.17 -15.30 -1.49
N ALA A 176 -19.14 -14.54 -2.01
CA ALA A 176 -20.08 -15.05 -3.01
C ALA A 176 -19.32 -15.31 -4.32
N LEU A 177 -19.50 -16.50 -4.90
CA LEU A 177 -19.14 -16.78 -6.29
C LEU A 177 -20.01 -15.89 -7.18
N ALA A 178 -19.44 -14.82 -7.75
CA ALA A 178 -20.23 -13.80 -8.43
C ALA A 178 -20.26 -14.02 -9.95
N GLU A 179 -21.46 -13.94 -10.53
CA GLU A 179 -21.68 -13.70 -11.97
C GLU A 179 -21.26 -12.27 -12.37
N ASN A 180 -21.20 -11.36 -11.39
CA ASN A 180 -20.82 -9.95 -11.55
C ASN A 180 -19.30 -9.77 -11.52
N MET A 181 -18.75 -9.16 -12.59
CA MET A 181 -17.31 -9.03 -12.82
C MET A 181 -16.67 -7.90 -12.01
N LEU A 182 -17.47 -6.95 -11.52
CA LEU A 182 -17.03 -5.86 -10.66
C LEU A 182 -16.89 -6.27 -9.19
N ARG A 183 -17.58 -7.35 -8.74
CA ARG A 183 -17.58 -7.77 -7.32
C ARG A 183 -16.19 -8.02 -6.72
N PRO A 184 -15.20 -8.57 -7.43
CA PRO A 184 -13.83 -8.66 -6.92
C PRO A 184 -13.18 -7.32 -6.57
N LEU A 185 -13.72 -6.20 -7.08
CA LEU A 185 -13.23 -4.83 -6.89
C LEU A 185 -14.03 -4.04 -5.84
N GLU A 186 -15.01 -4.67 -5.20
CA GLU A 186 -15.74 -4.12 -4.05
C GLU A 186 -14.79 -3.85 -2.87
N ARG A 187 -13.65 -4.54 -2.85
CA ARG A 187 -12.60 -4.38 -1.86
C ARG A 187 -11.34 -3.81 -2.50
N PRO A 188 -10.57 -2.98 -1.77
CA PRO A 188 -9.29 -2.52 -2.24
C PRO A 188 -8.31 -3.69 -2.34
N PHE A 189 -7.66 -3.81 -3.48
CA PHE A 189 -6.52 -4.68 -3.72
C PHE A 189 -5.23 -3.95 -3.31
N ILE A 190 -4.39 -4.61 -2.51
CA ILE A 190 -3.03 -4.14 -2.22
C ILE A 190 -2.03 -5.02 -2.95
N GLY A 191 -1.08 -4.40 -3.64
CA GLY A 191 -0.04 -5.12 -4.35
C GLY A 191 1.31 -4.43 -4.37
N THR A 192 2.28 -5.15 -4.90
CA THR A 192 3.63 -4.65 -5.20
C THR A 192 3.88 -4.66 -6.70
N LEU A 193 4.66 -3.68 -7.16
CA LEU A 193 5.14 -3.65 -8.55
C LEU A 193 6.29 -4.65 -8.73
N ASP A 194 6.45 -5.14 -9.96
CA ASP A 194 7.61 -5.96 -10.31
C ASP A 194 8.86 -5.06 -10.36
N PRO A 195 10.08 -5.61 -10.20
CA PRO A 195 11.30 -4.79 -10.08
C PRO A 195 11.47 -3.73 -11.18
N ASP A 196 11.21 -4.10 -12.44
CA ASP A 196 11.35 -3.17 -13.58
C ASP A 196 10.30 -2.06 -13.57
N ALA A 197 9.05 -2.40 -13.25
CA ALA A 197 7.95 -1.44 -13.13
C ALA A 197 8.19 -0.47 -11.96
N LYS A 198 8.68 -0.98 -10.84
CA LYS A 198 9.10 -0.18 -9.68
C LYS A 198 10.25 0.75 -10.05
N ALA A 199 11.29 0.26 -10.72
CA ALA A 199 12.44 1.06 -11.14
C ALA A 199 12.03 2.20 -12.10
N GLY A 200 11.13 1.92 -13.05
CA GLY A 200 10.55 2.94 -13.92
C GLY A 200 9.79 4.01 -13.14
N LEU A 201 8.88 3.61 -12.25
CA LEU A 201 8.15 4.56 -11.40
C LEU A 201 9.11 5.42 -10.55
N GLN A 202 10.13 4.79 -9.95
CA GLN A 202 11.18 5.48 -9.17
C GLN A 202 11.93 6.52 -10.00
N HIS A 203 12.35 6.15 -11.20
CA HIS A 203 13.04 7.04 -12.12
C HIS A 203 12.16 8.24 -12.51
N PHE A 204 10.91 7.99 -12.93
CA PHE A 204 9.96 9.03 -13.30
C PHE A 204 9.70 10.02 -12.15
N VAL A 205 9.41 9.50 -10.96
CA VAL A 205 9.14 10.33 -9.77
C VAL A 205 10.36 11.17 -9.38
N SER A 206 11.57 10.60 -9.48
CA SER A 206 12.81 11.31 -9.17
C SER A 206 13.03 12.49 -10.12
N LEU A 207 12.82 12.30 -11.43
CA LEU A 207 12.94 13.38 -12.42
C LEU A 207 11.96 14.53 -12.17
N VAL A 208 10.71 14.19 -11.79
CA VAL A 208 9.72 15.20 -11.43
C VAL A 208 10.15 15.94 -10.16
N ARG A 209 10.58 15.24 -9.10
CA ARG A 209 11.09 15.88 -7.86
C ARG A 209 12.27 16.81 -8.13
N GLU A 210 13.26 16.35 -8.89
CA GLU A 210 14.45 17.15 -9.25
C GLU A 210 14.07 18.42 -10.02
N THR A 211 13.03 18.33 -10.84
CA THR A 211 12.57 19.43 -11.68
C THR A 211 11.77 20.46 -10.91
N LEU A 212 10.83 20.01 -10.08
CA LEU A 212 9.95 20.87 -9.29
C LEU A 212 10.65 21.44 -8.05
N GLY A 213 11.69 20.76 -7.56
CA GLY A 213 12.39 21.14 -6.34
C GLY A 213 11.44 21.26 -5.14
N THR A 214 11.69 22.25 -4.28
CA THR A 214 10.83 22.58 -3.13
C THR A 214 9.79 23.66 -3.46
N ARG A 215 9.61 24.02 -4.73
CA ARG A 215 8.87 25.24 -5.12
C ARG A 215 7.37 25.07 -5.15
N ILE A 216 6.89 23.84 -5.20
CA ILE A 216 5.48 23.54 -5.22
C ILE A 216 5.07 22.87 -3.92
N ASP A 217 4.11 23.49 -3.24
CA ASP A 217 3.38 22.86 -2.15
C ASP A 217 2.41 21.83 -2.74
N LEU A 218 2.94 20.66 -3.08
CA LEU A 218 2.19 19.53 -3.61
C LEU A 218 1.34 18.85 -2.53
N ALA A 219 1.30 19.37 -1.30
CA ALA A 219 0.57 18.79 -0.20
C ALA A 219 -0.94 18.82 -0.42
N GLY A 220 -1.47 19.77 -1.21
CA GLY A 220 -2.86 19.80 -1.66
C GLY A 220 -3.20 18.78 -2.76
N GLY A 221 -2.19 18.09 -3.28
CA GLY A 221 -2.24 17.50 -4.61
C GLY A 221 -2.00 18.53 -5.68
N SER A 222 -1.30 18.16 -6.75
CA SER A 222 -1.28 19.03 -7.91
C SER A 222 -2.71 19.17 -8.42
N GLY A 223 -3.26 20.39 -8.47
CA GLY A 223 -4.42 20.74 -9.31
C GLY A 223 -4.13 20.58 -10.81
N TYR A 224 -3.20 19.69 -11.17
CA TYR A 224 -2.64 19.52 -12.49
C TYR A 224 -2.49 18.04 -12.73
N ASN A 225 -3.00 17.58 -13.88
CA ASN A 225 -2.69 16.26 -14.39
C ASN A 225 -1.52 16.39 -15.35
N LEU A 226 -0.47 15.60 -15.10
CA LEU A 226 0.78 15.68 -15.86
C LEU A 226 0.62 15.09 -17.26
N GLY A 227 -0.40 14.25 -17.42
CA GLY A 227 -0.72 13.55 -18.64
C GLY A 227 -1.65 12.39 -18.37
N GLY A 228 -1.77 11.52 -19.36
CA GLY A 228 -2.58 10.33 -19.22
C GLY A 228 -2.46 9.41 -20.41
N PHE A 229 -3.26 8.36 -20.37
CA PHE A 229 -3.33 7.35 -21.39
C PHE A 229 -4.78 7.14 -21.81
N LYS A 230 -4.97 6.58 -22.99
CA LYS A 230 -6.22 6.00 -23.46
C LYS A 230 -6.07 4.51 -23.56
N ILE A 231 -7.06 3.77 -23.09
CA ILE A 231 -7.12 2.32 -23.27
C ILE A 231 -7.63 2.04 -24.67
N LEU A 232 -6.85 1.30 -25.44
CA LEU A 232 -7.19 0.92 -26.82
C LEU A 232 -7.16 -0.59 -26.96
N ARG A 233 -8.01 -1.10 -27.84
CA ARG A 233 -8.00 -2.49 -28.28
C ARG A 233 -7.15 -2.64 -29.54
N ARG A 234 -6.12 -3.49 -29.48
CA ARG A 234 -5.20 -3.74 -30.60
C ARG A 234 -5.78 -4.75 -31.59
N GLN A 235 -5.18 -4.83 -32.78
CA GLN A 235 -5.44 -5.92 -33.72
C GLN A 235 -5.01 -7.24 -33.05
N GLY A 236 -5.98 -8.10 -32.72
CA GLY A 236 -5.79 -9.27 -31.86
C GLY A 236 -6.69 -9.27 -30.62
N GLY A 237 -7.33 -8.14 -30.32
CA GLY A 237 -8.33 -8.02 -29.27
C GLY A 237 -7.76 -7.70 -27.89
N GLU A 238 -6.44 -7.70 -27.73
CA GLU A 238 -5.73 -7.30 -26.50
C GLU A 238 -5.89 -5.81 -26.22
N LEU A 239 -6.10 -5.45 -24.95
CA LEU A 239 -6.08 -4.07 -24.51
C LEU A 239 -4.65 -3.57 -24.26
N GLY A 240 -4.45 -2.25 -24.37
CA GLY A 240 -3.21 -1.60 -23.98
C GLY A 240 -3.38 -0.10 -23.76
N LEU A 241 -2.40 0.51 -23.11
CA LEU A 241 -2.34 1.95 -22.90
C LEU A 241 -1.64 2.65 -24.07
N SER A 242 -2.27 3.71 -24.57
CA SER A 242 -1.70 4.63 -25.54
C SER A 242 -1.59 6.01 -24.91
N LYS A 243 -0.40 6.62 -24.94
CA LYS A 243 -0.17 7.95 -24.36
C LYS A 243 -1.05 9.00 -25.06
N LEU A 244 -1.71 9.85 -24.28
CA LEU A 244 -2.43 11.00 -24.82
C LEU A 244 -1.48 12.18 -25.10
N ALA A 245 -1.88 13.04 -26.03
CA ALA A 245 -1.17 14.29 -26.29
C ALA A 245 -1.43 15.33 -25.19
N GLU A 246 -2.63 15.30 -24.60
CA GLU A 246 -3.09 16.18 -23.54
C GLU A 246 -3.63 15.35 -22.36
N PRO A 247 -3.54 15.84 -21.12
CA PRO A 247 -4.13 15.16 -19.97
C PRO A 247 -5.66 14.99 -20.13
N PRO A 248 -6.25 13.85 -19.70
CA PRO A 248 -7.69 13.63 -19.74
C PRO A 248 -8.52 14.69 -19.02
N HIS A 249 -7.99 15.22 -17.92
CA HIS A 249 -8.63 16.22 -17.09
C HIS A 249 -7.62 17.33 -16.81
N ILE A 250 -8.05 18.59 -16.85
CA ILE A 250 -7.25 19.72 -16.38
C ILE A 250 -8.16 20.46 -15.41
N ASP A 251 -7.71 20.63 -14.17
CA ASP A 251 -8.48 21.39 -13.18
C ASP A 251 -8.60 22.84 -13.68
N GLY A 252 -9.83 23.29 -13.89
CA GLY A 252 -10.12 24.64 -14.36
C GLY A 252 -9.86 25.72 -13.30
N SER A 253 -9.59 25.35 -12.04
CA SER A 253 -9.39 26.27 -10.92
C SER A 253 -7.98 26.87 -10.84
N LEU A 254 -7.11 26.47 -11.76
CA LEU A 254 -5.72 26.85 -11.78
C LEU A 254 -5.46 28.35 -12.00
N ASP A 255 -4.79 29.03 -11.06
CA ASP A 255 -4.30 30.38 -11.34
C ASP A 255 -3.12 30.27 -12.33
N PRO A 256 -3.22 30.79 -13.56
CA PRO A 256 -2.14 30.72 -14.55
C PRO A 256 -0.87 31.47 -14.12
N ARG A 257 -0.90 32.20 -13.01
CA ARG A 257 0.24 32.92 -12.43
C ARG A 257 0.80 32.25 -11.17
N SER A 258 0.27 31.10 -10.77
CA SER A 258 0.83 30.36 -9.65
C SER A 258 2.18 29.75 -10.04
N ALA A 259 3.03 29.46 -9.05
CA ALA A 259 4.32 28.82 -9.30
C ALA A 259 4.14 27.47 -10.01
N GLU A 260 3.05 26.77 -9.68
CA GLU A 260 2.70 25.49 -10.28
C GLU A 260 2.33 25.62 -11.77
N ALA A 261 1.71 26.74 -12.19
CA ALA A 261 1.43 27.00 -13.59
C ALA A 261 2.70 27.28 -14.41
N GLU A 262 3.71 27.90 -13.79
CA GLU A 262 5.01 28.16 -14.42
C GLU A 262 5.80 26.87 -14.66
N ASP A 263 5.71 25.90 -13.74
CA ASP A 263 6.44 24.63 -13.80
C ASP A 263 5.71 23.53 -14.60
N LEU A 264 4.41 23.71 -14.90
CA LEU A 264 3.60 22.75 -15.64
C LEU A 264 4.19 22.37 -17.02
N PRO A 265 4.62 23.30 -17.89
CA PRO A 265 5.17 22.94 -19.20
C PRO A 265 6.37 21.98 -19.09
N ARG A 266 7.25 22.22 -18.11
CA ARG A 266 8.43 21.39 -17.90
C ARG A 266 8.07 20.01 -17.36
N THR A 267 7.04 19.92 -16.52
CA THR A 267 6.55 18.64 -16.01
C THR A 267 5.85 17.82 -17.11
N ILE A 268 5.14 18.49 -18.02
CA ILE A 268 4.59 17.88 -19.23
C ILE A 268 5.70 17.35 -20.15
N GLU A 269 6.82 18.08 -20.29
CA GLU A 269 7.99 17.60 -21.04
C GLU A 269 8.56 16.30 -20.44
N ILE A 270 8.67 16.22 -19.11
CA ILE A 270 9.12 15.01 -18.42
C ILE A 270 8.15 13.86 -18.64
N PHE A 271 6.85 14.10 -18.46
CA PHE A 271 5.83 13.10 -18.77
C PHE A 271 5.95 12.62 -20.22
N ASN A 272 6.12 13.53 -21.17
CA ASN A 272 6.27 13.16 -22.58
C ASN A 272 7.51 12.31 -22.85
N ALA A 273 8.63 12.61 -22.21
CA ALA A 273 9.88 11.88 -22.38
C ALA A 273 9.89 10.52 -21.63
N HIS A 274 9.20 10.43 -20.50
CA HIS A 274 9.30 9.30 -19.56
C HIS A 274 7.95 8.61 -19.27
N SER A 275 6.92 8.87 -20.07
CA SER A 275 5.59 8.24 -19.90
C SER A 275 5.62 6.72 -19.96
N GLU A 276 6.61 6.12 -20.63
CA GLU A 276 6.74 4.67 -20.73
C GLU A 276 7.03 4.01 -19.38
N ASP A 277 7.90 4.63 -18.56
CA ASP A 277 8.24 4.17 -17.22
C ASP A 277 6.99 4.08 -16.34
N LEU A 278 6.16 5.12 -16.41
CA LEU A 278 4.89 5.19 -15.69
C LEU A 278 3.82 4.27 -16.29
N ARG A 279 3.78 4.12 -17.62
CA ARG A 279 2.83 3.25 -18.34
C ARG A 279 2.97 1.80 -17.89
N VAL A 280 4.20 1.31 -17.74
CA VAL A 280 4.48 -0.07 -17.30
C VAL A 280 3.95 -0.29 -15.88
N ALA A 281 4.28 0.60 -14.94
CA ALA A 281 3.80 0.52 -13.56
C ALA A 281 2.28 0.55 -13.45
N ILE A 282 1.63 1.49 -14.14
CA ILE A 282 0.17 1.62 -14.16
C ILE A 282 -0.48 0.36 -14.75
N TRP A 283 -0.03 -0.09 -15.92
CA TRP A 283 -0.63 -1.25 -16.59
C TRP A 283 -0.50 -2.52 -15.75
N GLN A 284 0.64 -2.70 -15.11
CA GLN A 284 0.89 -3.84 -14.23
C GLN A 284 -0.05 -3.80 -13.02
N ALA A 285 -0.16 -2.65 -12.35
CA ALA A 285 -1.05 -2.49 -11.21
C ALA A 285 -2.53 -2.69 -11.60
N MET A 286 -2.98 -2.10 -12.71
CA MET A 286 -4.34 -2.31 -13.24
C MET A 286 -4.61 -3.79 -13.56
N THR A 287 -3.60 -4.53 -14.03
CA THR A 287 -3.72 -5.96 -14.31
C THR A 287 -3.88 -6.75 -13.01
N LYS A 288 -3.03 -6.49 -12.01
CA LYS A 288 -3.06 -7.16 -10.70
C LYS A 288 -4.37 -6.86 -9.94
N CYS A 289 -4.90 -5.64 -10.03
CA CYS A 289 -6.20 -5.29 -9.46
C CYS A 289 -7.39 -5.95 -10.19
N GLY A 290 -7.22 -6.48 -11.40
CA GLY A 290 -8.31 -7.06 -12.19
C GLY A 290 -9.05 -6.07 -13.09
N TYR A 291 -8.65 -4.80 -13.15
CA TYR A 291 -9.29 -3.79 -14.02
C TYR A 291 -9.17 -4.16 -15.49
N VAL A 292 -8.00 -4.65 -15.90
CA VAL A 292 -7.78 -5.07 -17.30
C VAL A 292 -8.71 -6.22 -17.66
N LYS A 293 -8.92 -7.18 -16.75
CA LYS A 293 -9.86 -8.30 -16.94
C LYS A 293 -11.30 -7.80 -17.10
N TYR A 294 -11.73 -6.87 -16.24
CA TYR A 294 -13.05 -6.25 -16.33
C TYR A 294 -13.23 -5.52 -17.68
N LEU A 295 -12.32 -4.61 -18.02
CA LEU A 295 -12.36 -3.84 -19.26
C LEU A 295 -12.32 -4.74 -20.50
N GLN A 296 -11.57 -5.83 -20.47
CA GLN A 296 -11.51 -6.82 -21.55
C GLN A 296 -12.86 -7.52 -21.74
N ALA A 297 -13.54 -7.89 -20.65
CA ALA A 297 -14.85 -8.55 -20.70
C ALA A 297 -15.94 -7.61 -21.27
N HIS A 298 -15.85 -6.31 -21.00
CA HIS A 298 -16.81 -5.30 -21.47
C HIS A 298 -16.27 -4.43 -22.62
N ALA A 299 -15.23 -4.88 -23.33
CA ALA A 299 -14.54 -4.06 -24.34
C ALA A 299 -15.47 -3.59 -25.47
N ALA A 300 -16.44 -4.42 -25.87
CA ALA A 300 -17.39 -4.06 -26.92
C ALA A 300 -18.22 -2.80 -26.58
N THR A 301 -18.55 -2.60 -25.30
CA THR A 301 -19.37 -1.47 -24.83
C THR A 301 -18.50 -0.32 -24.35
N LEU A 302 -17.44 -0.62 -23.58
CA LEU A 302 -16.62 0.39 -22.91
C LEU A 302 -15.51 0.96 -23.81
N ILE A 303 -14.97 0.19 -24.75
CA ILE A 303 -13.81 0.58 -25.57
C ILE A 303 -14.23 0.80 -27.04
N ASP A 304 -14.93 -0.20 -27.60
CA ASP A 304 -15.35 -0.19 -29.00
C ASP A 304 -16.67 0.61 -29.21
N GLY A 305 -17.41 0.88 -28.12
CA GLY A 305 -18.70 1.58 -28.13
C GLY A 305 -18.59 3.11 -28.14
N GLU A 306 -19.53 3.79 -27.49
CA GLU A 306 -19.61 5.27 -27.45
C GLU A 306 -18.65 5.92 -26.42
N TRP A 307 -17.91 5.11 -25.67
CA TRP A 307 -17.06 5.57 -24.58
C TRP A 307 -15.57 5.48 -24.93
N ASP A 308 -14.82 6.46 -24.45
CA ASP A 308 -13.37 6.44 -24.33
C ASP A 308 -13.02 6.16 -22.87
N ILE A 309 -12.20 5.13 -22.64
CA ILE A 309 -11.64 4.86 -21.33
C ILE A 309 -10.27 5.50 -21.23
N LEU A 310 -10.17 6.48 -20.34
CA LEU A 310 -9.00 7.32 -20.15
C LEU A 310 -8.35 6.97 -18.81
N VAL A 311 -7.04 7.13 -18.72
CA VAL A 311 -6.27 6.94 -17.50
C VAL A 311 -5.58 8.25 -17.20
N ASN A 312 -6.01 8.90 -16.14
CA ASN A 312 -5.52 10.20 -15.72
C ASN A 312 -4.51 10.02 -14.58
N VAL A 313 -3.40 10.78 -14.59
CA VAL A 313 -2.33 10.65 -13.59
C VAL A 313 -2.06 11.99 -12.91
N GLY A 314 -2.29 12.03 -11.59
CA GLY A 314 -1.93 13.13 -10.71
C GLY A 314 -0.83 12.73 -9.74
N LEU A 315 0.14 13.62 -9.50
CA LEU A 315 1.19 13.40 -8.51
C LEU A 315 0.94 14.23 -7.26
N TYR A 316 1.11 13.58 -6.12
CA TYR A 316 0.99 14.17 -4.80
C TYR A 316 2.33 13.98 -4.13
N PHE A 317 2.92 15.05 -3.64
CA PHE A 317 4.13 14.98 -2.83
C PHE A 317 3.88 15.70 -1.53
N SER A 318 4.48 15.22 -0.45
CA SER A 318 4.36 15.83 0.87
C SER A 318 2.92 15.94 1.37
N ARG A 319 2.02 15.02 0.96
CA ARG A 319 0.61 15.08 1.36
C ARG A 319 0.47 14.86 2.86
N ASN A 320 0.02 15.90 3.57
CA ASN A 320 -0.17 15.89 5.02
C ASN A 320 -1.33 14.94 5.41
N LEU A 321 -1.24 14.39 6.62
CA LEU A 321 -2.23 13.51 7.24
C LEU A 321 -3.48 14.24 7.77
N THR A 322 -3.54 15.56 7.71
CA THR A 322 -4.69 16.35 8.16
C THR A 322 -5.82 16.43 7.12
N GLN A 323 -5.56 16.07 5.87
CA GLN A 323 -6.53 16.11 4.77
C GLN A 323 -7.33 14.79 4.63
N ASN A 324 -7.63 14.12 5.74
CA ASN A 324 -8.18 12.77 5.75
C ASN A 324 -9.63 12.78 6.29
N GLY A 325 -10.60 12.82 5.37
CA GLY A 325 -12.02 12.58 5.65
C GLY A 325 -12.50 11.28 5.01
N ALA A 326 -13.68 10.78 5.40
CA ALA A 326 -14.38 9.76 4.63
C ALA A 326 -14.91 10.40 3.35
N HIS A 327 -14.60 9.81 2.20
CA HIS A 327 -14.96 10.38 0.91
C HIS A 327 -15.13 9.28 -0.13
N LYS A 328 -15.72 9.68 -1.26
CA LYS A 328 -15.57 9.00 -2.54
C LYS A 328 -14.64 9.85 -3.41
N ASP A 329 -13.57 9.26 -3.93
CA ASP A 329 -12.62 9.85 -4.88
C ASP A 329 -13.22 9.94 -6.33
N THR A 330 -14.53 10.15 -6.45
CA THR A 330 -15.28 10.17 -7.73
C THR A 330 -15.86 11.56 -8.03
N GLU A 331 -15.51 12.08 -9.20
CA GLU A 331 -16.25 13.18 -9.83
C GLU A 331 -17.43 12.66 -10.67
N GLY A 332 -17.75 11.36 -10.54
CA GLY A 332 -18.73 10.62 -11.33
C GLY A 332 -18.35 10.41 -12.80
N GLU A 333 -17.08 10.61 -13.15
CA GLU A 333 -16.46 10.13 -14.40
C GLU A 333 -15.49 8.94 -14.15
N ASN A 334 -15.24 8.60 -12.88
CA ASN A 334 -14.23 7.62 -12.47
C ASN A 334 -14.85 6.21 -12.34
N LEU A 335 -14.32 5.25 -13.07
CA LEU A 335 -14.66 3.82 -12.90
C LEU A 335 -13.84 3.19 -11.77
N PHE A 336 -12.54 3.48 -11.74
CA PHE A 336 -11.58 2.89 -10.81
C PHE A 336 -10.57 3.92 -10.32
N VAL A 337 -10.06 3.68 -9.11
CA VAL A 337 -8.96 4.45 -8.53
C VAL A 337 -7.77 3.52 -8.26
N LEU A 338 -6.56 4.04 -8.47
CA LEU A 338 -5.30 3.38 -8.16
C LEU A 338 -4.36 4.40 -7.51
N LEU A 339 -3.80 4.06 -6.36
CA LEU A 339 -2.83 4.84 -5.61
C LEU A 339 -1.50 4.10 -5.65
N LEU A 340 -0.55 4.58 -6.46
CA LEU A 340 0.83 4.10 -6.47
C LEU A 340 1.61 4.90 -5.43
N TYR A 341 2.06 4.27 -4.36
CA TYR A 341 2.85 4.97 -3.33
C TYR A 341 4.30 5.08 -3.79
N CYS A 342 4.90 6.26 -3.60
CA CYS A 342 6.22 6.63 -4.07
C CYS A 342 7.18 6.87 -2.89
N ASN A 343 7.01 6.07 -1.83
CA ASN A 343 7.75 6.15 -0.57
C ASN A 343 8.69 4.95 -0.42
N ASP A 344 9.86 5.18 0.17
CA ASP A 344 10.83 4.14 0.54
C ASP A 344 10.48 3.44 1.86
N GLN A 345 9.41 3.89 2.52
CA GLN A 345 8.92 3.36 3.78
C GLN A 345 7.53 2.77 3.58
N HIS A 346 7.14 1.85 4.46
CA HIS A 346 5.79 1.31 4.47
C HIS A 346 4.79 2.43 4.82
N ILE A 347 3.63 2.39 4.19
CA ILE A 347 2.53 3.33 4.42
C ILE A 347 1.34 2.54 4.94
N GLU A 348 0.59 3.09 5.89
CA GLU A 348 -0.64 2.41 6.34
C GLU A 348 -1.69 2.45 5.23
N GLY A 349 -2.45 1.37 5.10
CA GLY A 349 -3.47 1.23 4.06
C GLY A 349 -4.67 2.14 4.28
N MET A 350 -5.78 1.85 3.59
CA MET A 350 -7.01 2.64 3.69
C MET A 350 -8.01 2.06 4.70
N GLU A 351 -8.80 2.94 5.30
CA GLU A 351 -10.05 2.58 5.98
C GLU A 351 -11.16 2.65 4.95
N TYR A 352 -12.04 1.66 4.91
CA TYR A 352 -13.13 1.67 3.94
C TYR A 352 -14.39 0.96 4.44
N ILE A 353 -15.54 1.35 3.90
CA ILE A 353 -16.83 0.67 4.07
C ILE A 353 -17.28 0.19 2.69
N PRO A 354 -17.20 -1.11 2.40
CA PRO A 354 -17.73 -1.66 1.15
C PRO A 354 -19.25 -1.74 1.21
N GLY A 355 -19.90 -1.62 0.05
CA GLY A 355 -21.33 -1.82 -0.12
C GLY A 355 -22.20 -0.71 0.48
N LEU A 356 -21.63 0.46 0.81
CA LEU A 356 -22.44 1.58 1.28
C LEU A 356 -23.21 2.20 0.11
N ALA A 357 -24.54 2.16 0.20
CA ALA A 357 -25.43 2.66 -0.85
C ALA A 357 -25.15 4.12 -1.21
N ASN A 358 -25.11 4.43 -2.50
CA ASN A 358 -24.94 5.79 -2.99
C ASN A 358 -26.14 6.68 -2.60
N PRO A 359 -25.91 7.96 -2.20
CA PRO A 359 -27.00 8.92 -2.06
C PRO A 359 -27.79 9.04 -3.38
N PRO A 360 -29.13 9.21 -3.35
CA PRO A 360 -29.95 9.24 -4.57
C PRO A 360 -29.49 10.28 -5.60
N GLU A 361 -29.03 11.45 -5.15
CA GLU A 361 -28.52 12.50 -6.04
C GLU A 361 -27.23 12.09 -6.75
N HIS A 362 -26.33 11.40 -6.05
CA HIS A 362 -25.09 10.86 -6.60
C HIS A 362 -25.37 9.70 -7.56
N GLN A 363 -26.29 8.79 -7.19
CA GLN A 363 -26.71 7.69 -8.05
C GLN A 363 -27.27 8.20 -9.40
N ALA A 364 -28.18 9.17 -9.35
CA ALA A 364 -28.72 9.80 -10.55
C ALA A 364 -27.64 10.57 -11.35
N PHE A 365 -26.58 11.04 -10.69
CA PHE A 365 -25.45 11.67 -11.35
C PHE A 365 -24.63 10.64 -12.15
N ILE A 366 -24.22 9.52 -11.53
CA ILE A 366 -23.43 8.49 -12.22
C ILE A 366 -24.21 7.80 -13.34
N GLU A 367 -25.52 7.64 -13.21
CA GLU A 367 -26.40 7.12 -14.29
C GLU A 367 -26.35 7.98 -15.57
N ARG A 368 -26.09 9.29 -15.43
CA ARG A 368 -25.98 10.20 -16.57
C ARG A 368 -24.57 10.23 -17.16
N GLN A 369 -23.55 10.02 -16.33
CA GLN A 369 -22.16 10.28 -16.68
C GLN A 369 -21.34 9.03 -16.98
N LEU A 370 -21.75 7.86 -16.49
CA LEU A 370 -21.01 6.61 -16.65
C LEU A 370 -21.72 5.63 -17.60
N PRO A 371 -20.97 4.67 -18.18
CA PRO A 371 -21.54 3.61 -19.00
C PRO A 371 -22.55 2.76 -18.22
N SER A 372 -23.71 2.46 -18.81
CA SER A 372 -24.77 1.72 -18.13
C SER A 372 -24.32 0.35 -17.62
N VAL A 373 -23.48 -0.36 -18.38
CA VAL A 373 -22.92 -1.66 -17.95
C VAL A 373 -22.20 -1.58 -16.60
N PHE A 374 -21.49 -0.49 -16.33
CA PHE A 374 -20.81 -0.28 -15.06
C PHE A 374 -21.80 0.15 -13.97
N VAL A 375 -22.71 1.08 -14.29
CA VAL A 375 -23.72 1.58 -13.35
C VAL A 375 -24.67 0.48 -12.87
N ASP A 376 -25.09 -0.40 -13.78
CA ASP A 376 -25.97 -1.53 -13.50
C ASP A 376 -25.28 -2.53 -12.55
N GLU A 377 -24.00 -2.84 -12.78
CA GLU A 377 -23.22 -3.72 -11.90
C GLU A 377 -22.94 -3.09 -10.53
N VAL A 378 -22.68 -1.77 -10.46
CA VAL A 378 -22.59 -1.04 -9.19
C VAL A 378 -23.91 -1.12 -8.43
N ALA A 379 -25.03 -0.83 -9.09
CA ALA A 379 -26.35 -0.87 -8.47
C ALA A 379 -26.73 -2.27 -7.99
N GLU A 380 -26.33 -3.33 -8.71
CA GLU A 380 -26.50 -4.72 -8.28
C GLU A 380 -25.72 -5.02 -6.99
N ILE A 381 -24.44 -4.64 -6.93
CA ILE A 381 -23.60 -4.91 -5.75
C ILE A 381 -24.12 -4.16 -4.52
N LEU A 382 -24.47 -2.88 -4.68
CA LEU A 382 -24.95 -2.02 -3.59
C LEU A 382 -26.34 -2.42 -3.05
N GLN A 383 -27.03 -3.41 -3.65
CA GLN A 383 -28.22 -4.03 -3.04
C GLN A 383 -27.86 -4.95 -1.86
N THR A 384 -26.60 -5.37 -1.77
CA THR A 384 -26.09 -6.15 -0.64
C THR A 384 -25.89 -5.24 0.56
N PRO A 385 -26.32 -5.63 1.78
CA PRO A 385 -26.06 -4.83 2.98
C PRO A 385 -24.56 -4.57 3.18
N PRO A 386 -24.16 -3.36 3.62
CA PRO A 386 -22.75 -3.03 3.81
C PRO A 386 -22.10 -3.96 4.84
N HIS A 387 -20.84 -4.34 4.59
CA HIS A 387 -20.12 -5.28 5.43
C HIS A 387 -19.51 -4.66 6.70
N GLY A 388 -19.84 -3.41 7.01
CA GLY A 388 -19.24 -2.63 8.09
C GLY A 388 -17.90 -2.01 7.69
N THR A 389 -17.19 -1.42 8.66
CA THR A 389 -15.87 -0.82 8.41
C THR A 389 -14.80 -1.91 8.32
N ALA A 390 -13.90 -1.78 7.35
CA ALA A 390 -12.75 -2.64 7.10
C ALA A 390 -11.48 -1.80 6.89
N TYR A 391 -10.33 -2.47 6.90
CA TYR A 391 -9.01 -1.87 6.71
C TYR A 391 -8.22 -2.64 5.67
N ALA A 392 -7.57 -1.91 4.78
CA ALA A 392 -6.55 -2.46 3.92
C ALA A 392 -5.23 -2.48 4.71
N PRO A 393 -4.42 -3.57 4.62
CA PRO A 393 -3.18 -3.70 5.38
C PRO A 393 -2.14 -2.66 4.94
N GLN A 394 -0.96 -2.72 5.57
CA GLN A 394 0.18 -1.88 5.19
C GLN A 394 0.53 -2.05 3.70
N VAL A 395 0.87 -0.93 3.08
CA VAL A 395 1.42 -0.86 1.74
C VAL A 395 2.93 -0.88 1.85
N GLU A 396 3.56 -1.84 1.19
CA GLU A 396 5.01 -1.95 1.10
C GLU A 396 5.65 -0.74 0.39
N PRO A 397 6.96 -0.47 0.59
CA PRO A 397 7.67 0.56 -0.15
C PRO A 397 7.52 0.39 -1.67
N TRP A 398 7.01 1.43 -2.32
CA TRP A 398 6.66 1.43 -3.74
C TRP A 398 5.54 0.46 -4.14
N GLY A 399 4.68 0.09 -3.18
CA GLY A 399 3.46 -0.67 -3.40
C GLY A 399 2.30 0.19 -3.89
N PHE A 400 1.14 -0.44 -4.06
CA PHE A 400 -0.05 0.23 -4.54
C PHE A 400 -1.34 -0.30 -3.91
N ILE A 401 -2.37 0.56 -3.91
CA ILE A 401 -3.76 0.21 -3.57
C ILE A 401 -4.64 0.52 -4.78
N GLY A 402 -5.54 -0.38 -5.17
CA GLY A 402 -6.60 -0.06 -6.13
C GLY A 402 -7.96 -0.60 -5.71
N GLY A 403 -9.02 0.15 -5.97
CA GLY A 403 -10.40 -0.34 -5.85
C GLY A 403 -11.38 0.37 -6.79
N CYS A 404 -12.66 -0.01 -6.67
CA CYS A 404 -13.77 0.72 -7.28
C CYS A 404 -14.40 1.68 -6.27
N ASP A 405 -14.16 2.98 -6.44
CA ASP A 405 -14.64 4.03 -5.54
C ASP A 405 -16.18 4.08 -5.42
N GLU A 406 -16.88 3.69 -6.48
CA GLU A 406 -18.35 3.62 -6.46
C GLU A 406 -18.89 2.52 -5.52
N LEU A 407 -18.08 1.51 -5.21
CA LEU A 407 -18.46 0.39 -4.34
C LEU A 407 -18.06 0.56 -2.88
N MET A 408 -17.30 1.61 -2.54
CA MET A 408 -16.84 1.84 -1.18
C MET A 408 -16.91 3.31 -0.80
N VAL A 409 -16.82 3.58 0.50
CA VAL A 409 -16.38 4.88 1.00
C VAL A 409 -15.09 4.66 1.74
N HIS A 410 -14.06 5.46 1.47
CA HIS A 410 -12.76 5.26 2.08
C HIS A 410 -12.15 6.53 2.66
N SER A 411 -11.07 6.32 3.40
CA SER A 411 -10.14 7.35 3.85
C SER A 411 -8.73 6.78 3.84
N THR A 412 -7.79 7.57 3.35
CA THR A 412 -6.40 7.14 3.17
C THR A 412 -5.46 8.16 3.79
N PRO A 413 -4.65 7.81 4.81
CA PRO A 413 -4.50 6.47 5.39
C PRO A 413 -5.73 6.16 6.25
N PHE A 414 -5.83 4.92 6.72
CA PHE A 414 -6.90 4.56 7.62
C PHE A 414 -6.86 5.44 8.85
N VAL A 415 -8.03 5.90 9.27
CA VAL A 415 -8.09 6.96 10.26
C VAL A 415 -8.26 6.40 11.66
N HIS A 416 -8.18 5.09 11.86
CA HIS A 416 -8.24 4.48 13.20
C HIS A 416 -7.00 4.65 14.08
N HIS A 417 -6.03 5.47 13.64
CA HIS A 417 -5.11 6.16 14.55
C HIS A 417 -5.81 7.21 15.45
N ARG A 418 -7.14 7.37 15.42
CA ARG A 418 -7.92 8.36 16.20
C ARG A 418 -7.97 8.16 17.72
N GLY A 419 -7.20 7.22 18.28
CA GLY A 419 -6.77 7.29 19.68
C GLY A 419 -5.57 8.24 19.89
N ALA A 420 -4.94 8.66 18.79
CA ALA A 420 -3.92 9.67 18.71
C ALA A 420 -4.48 10.99 18.23
N PHE A 421 -4.08 12.05 18.92
CA PHE A 421 -4.49 13.39 18.66
C PHE A 421 -3.51 14.01 17.66
N VAL A 422 -4.03 14.71 16.65
CA VAL A 422 -3.21 15.61 15.84
C VAL A 422 -2.59 16.61 16.78
N LEU A 423 -1.26 16.61 16.91
CA LEU A 423 -0.57 17.39 17.92
C LEU A 423 -0.87 18.89 17.78
N VAL A 424 -0.98 19.39 16.55
CA VAL A 424 -1.43 20.76 16.24
C VAL A 424 -2.84 21.04 16.80
N SER A 425 -3.77 20.09 16.70
CA SER A 425 -5.12 20.24 17.27
C SER A 425 -5.13 20.16 18.79
N VAL A 426 -4.25 19.34 19.39
CA VAL A 426 -4.04 19.33 20.86
C VAL A 426 -3.56 20.69 21.34
N ILE A 427 -2.57 21.27 20.65
CA ILE A 427 -2.00 22.57 20.99
C ILE A 427 -3.06 23.66 20.85
N ALA A 428 -3.79 23.70 19.73
CA ALA A 428 -4.88 24.65 19.53
C ALA A 428 -6.00 24.50 20.58
N GLY A 429 -6.28 23.27 21.01
CA GLY A 429 -7.27 22.94 22.04
C GLY A 429 -6.79 23.16 23.48
N MET A 430 -5.49 23.31 23.71
CA MET A 430 -4.88 23.37 25.04
C MET A 430 -5.38 24.55 25.87
N GLY A 431 -5.38 25.76 25.30
CA GLY A 431 -5.87 26.96 26.00
C GLY A 431 -7.32 26.80 26.49
N PRO A 432 -8.28 26.48 25.60
CA PRO A 432 -9.67 26.21 25.98
C PRO A 432 -9.82 25.05 26.97
N ALA A 433 -9.05 23.97 26.84
CA ALA A 433 -9.12 22.82 27.75
C ALA A 433 -8.61 23.18 29.15
N LEU A 434 -7.54 23.97 29.25
CA LEU A 434 -7.04 24.50 30.51
C LEU A 434 -8.06 25.41 31.19
N GLN A 435 -8.70 26.29 30.43
CA GLN A 435 -9.77 27.16 30.94
C GLN A 435 -10.97 26.35 31.46
N LEU A 436 -11.33 25.27 30.75
CA LEU A 436 -12.44 24.40 31.15
C LEU A 436 -12.12 23.63 32.44
N CYS A 437 -10.91 23.06 32.54
CA CYS A 437 -10.50 22.24 33.68
C CYS A 437 -10.15 23.05 34.94
N PHE A 438 -9.57 24.24 34.77
CA PHE A 438 -8.96 24.99 35.87
C PHE A 438 -9.50 26.42 36.02
N GLY A 439 -10.54 26.76 35.26
CA GLY A 439 -11.21 28.07 35.27
C GLY A 439 -10.52 29.14 34.43
N PRO A 440 -11.20 30.29 34.18
CA PRO A 440 -10.61 31.42 33.49
C PRO A 440 -9.46 32.01 34.31
N ARG A 441 -8.30 32.15 33.69
CA ARG A 441 -7.13 32.86 34.25
C ARG A 441 -6.91 34.14 33.47
N THR A 442 -6.44 35.17 34.17
CA THR A 442 -6.10 36.44 33.54
C THR A 442 -4.80 36.32 32.76
N GLU A 443 -4.64 37.03 31.63
CA GLU A 443 -3.39 37.08 30.86
C GLU A 443 -2.18 37.40 31.75
N LYS A 444 -2.40 38.25 32.77
CA LYS A 444 -1.42 38.64 33.79
C LYS A 444 -0.93 37.45 34.62
N GLU A 445 -1.78 36.47 34.92
CA GLU A 445 -1.38 35.24 35.61
C GLU A 445 -0.53 34.34 34.70
N TYR A 446 -0.90 34.20 33.42
CA TYR A 446 -0.08 33.47 32.44
C TYR A 446 1.28 34.12 32.20
N SER A 447 1.35 35.44 32.03
CA SER A 447 2.61 36.17 31.87
C SER A 447 3.51 36.03 33.10
N ARG A 448 2.94 36.03 34.31
CA ARG A 448 3.69 35.87 35.55
C ARG A 448 4.30 34.47 35.68
N VAL A 449 3.57 33.43 35.27
CA VAL A 449 4.08 32.04 35.23
C VAL A 449 5.20 31.91 34.20
N ARG A 450 5.04 32.48 33.00
CA ARG A 450 6.09 32.54 31.96
C ARG A 450 7.37 33.21 32.47
N GLN A 451 7.24 34.33 33.18
CA GLN A 451 8.38 35.04 33.77
C GLN A 451 9.07 34.27 34.91
N CYS A 452 8.31 33.61 35.78
CA CYS A 452 8.90 32.76 36.82
C CYS A 452 9.68 31.58 36.22
N TYR A 453 9.16 30.98 35.14
CA TYR A 453 9.82 29.89 34.43
C TYR A 453 11.13 30.32 33.76
N ALA A 454 11.12 31.44 33.03
CA ALA A 454 12.31 32.00 32.40
C ALA A 454 13.43 32.34 33.41
N ARG A 455 13.09 32.46 34.70
CA ARG A 455 14.02 32.76 35.80
C ARG A 455 14.37 31.54 36.66
N GLY A 456 13.84 30.35 36.37
CA GLY A 456 14.08 29.14 37.16
C GLY A 456 13.48 29.16 38.56
N GLU A 457 12.47 30.00 38.81
CA GLU A 457 11.83 30.13 40.13
C GLU A 457 10.78 29.03 40.34
N SER A 458 10.77 28.38 41.52
CA SER A 458 9.75 27.38 41.88
C SER A 458 8.47 28.09 42.34
N PRO A 459 7.33 27.97 41.62
CA PRO A 459 6.12 28.70 41.97
C PRO A 459 5.40 28.06 43.17
N SER A 460 4.55 28.84 43.85
CA SER A 460 3.63 28.29 44.87
C SER A 460 2.70 27.21 44.27
N THR A 461 2.13 26.34 45.11
CA THR A 461 1.30 25.17 44.71
C THR A 461 0.11 25.52 43.80
N ARG A 462 -0.38 26.77 43.83
CA ARG A 462 -1.45 27.24 42.94
C ARG A 462 -0.96 27.66 41.55
N ASN A 463 0.34 27.93 41.43
CA ASN A 463 1.04 28.26 40.19
C ASN A 463 1.71 27.01 39.56
N SER A 464 1.83 25.88 40.27
CA SER A 464 2.41 24.65 39.74
C SER A 464 1.54 24.00 38.65
N LEU A 465 0.21 24.09 38.77
CA LEU A 465 -0.74 23.61 37.75
C LEU A 465 -0.63 24.36 36.43
N VAL A 466 -0.56 25.70 36.49
CA VAL A 466 -0.40 26.54 35.29
C VAL A 466 1.01 26.40 34.71
N LEU A 467 2.02 26.23 35.57
CA LEU A 467 3.39 25.94 35.13
C LEU A 467 3.48 24.59 34.42
N GLY A 468 2.87 23.54 34.97
CA GLY A 468 2.86 22.21 34.37
C GLY A 468 2.10 22.20 33.04
N ALA A 469 0.94 22.86 32.99
CA ALA A 469 0.19 23.03 31.76
C ALA A 469 0.97 23.78 30.67
N HIS A 470 1.69 24.83 31.05
CA HIS A 470 2.51 25.59 30.12
C HIS A 470 3.76 24.82 29.67
N LYS A 471 4.41 24.08 30.57
CA LYS A 471 5.50 23.16 30.22
C LYS A 471 5.03 22.09 29.24
N ALA A 472 3.86 21.50 29.48
CA ALA A 472 3.27 20.54 28.56
C ALA A 472 2.99 21.19 27.19
N ALA A 473 2.42 22.40 27.16
CA ALA A 473 2.18 23.10 25.91
C ALA A 473 3.48 23.35 25.13
N VAL A 474 4.56 23.80 25.80
CA VAL A 474 5.87 24.01 25.16
C VAL A 474 6.49 22.69 24.69
N GLN A 475 6.44 21.62 25.49
CA GLN A 475 6.91 20.29 25.09
C GLN A 475 6.13 19.74 23.90
N LEU A 476 4.80 19.96 23.87
CA LEU A 476 3.95 19.59 22.74
C LEU A 476 4.28 20.44 21.50
N GLU A 477 4.55 21.75 21.66
CA GLU A 477 4.98 22.64 20.57
C GLU A 477 6.35 22.22 19.99
N GLU A 478 7.30 21.80 20.84
CA GLU A 478 8.61 21.26 20.42
C GLU A 478 8.46 19.95 19.66
N LEU A 479 7.53 19.08 20.07
CA LEU A 479 7.18 17.85 19.37
C LEU A 479 6.33 18.09 18.11
N ALA A 480 5.67 19.24 17.97
CA ALA A 480 4.79 19.56 16.84
C ALA A 480 5.55 20.00 15.59
N LEU A 481 6.87 20.18 15.68
CA LEU A 481 7.72 20.52 14.54
C LEU A 481 7.80 19.38 13.49
N SER A 482 7.15 18.24 13.72
CA SER A 482 7.19 17.03 12.88
C SER A 482 5.84 16.54 12.34
N ASP A 483 4.74 17.31 12.43
CA ASP A 483 3.39 16.86 12.00
C ASP A 483 2.97 15.49 12.63
N ASP A 484 3.40 15.28 13.88
CA ASP A 484 3.21 14.00 14.57
C ASP A 484 1.82 13.85 15.22
N TRP A 485 1.46 12.57 15.41
CA TRP A 485 0.29 12.15 16.16
C TRP A 485 0.73 11.74 17.57
N ILE A 486 -0.05 12.09 18.58
CA ILE A 486 0.22 11.68 19.95
C ILE A 486 -0.89 10.80 20.49
N ASP A 487 -0.62 9.52 20.79
CA ASP A 487 -1.61 8.66 21.43
C ASP A 487 -1.95 9.12 22.86
N ARG A 488 -3.06 8.61 23.39
CA ARG A 488 -3.51 8.91 24.76
C ARG A 488 -2.42 8.70 25.81
N SER A 489 -1.79 7.54 25.81
CA SER A 489 -0.80 7.16 26.82
C SER A 489 0.38 8.11 26.77
N LYS A 490 0.82 8.48 25.57
CA LYS A 490 1.92 9.42 25.35
C LYS A 490 1.54 10.84 25.73
N LEU A 491 0.31 11.28 25.44
CA LEU A 491 -0.18 12.59 25.88
C LEU A 491 -0.30 12.66 27.41
N GLU A 492 -0.84 11.62 28.05
CA GLU A 492 -0.89 11.51 29.51
C GLU A 492 0.51 11.44 30.14
N GLU A 493 1.47 10.74 29.53
CA GLU A 493 2.89 10.73 29.91
C GLU A 493 3.51 12.13 29.83
N LEU A 494 3.37 12.84 28.71
CA LEU A 494 3.90 14.20 28.56
C LEU A 494 3.27 15.17 29.56
N LEU A 495 1.96 15.07 29.80
CA LEU A 495 1.29 15.88 30.81
C LEU A 495 1.86 15.59 32.21
N ARG A 496 2.18 14.33 32.54
CA ARG A 496 2.82 13.96 33.80
C ARG A 496 4.27 14.44 33.89
N ASP A 497 5.05 14.29 32.83
CA ASP A 497 6.45 14.75 32.75
C ASP A 497 6.56 16.27 32.85
N ALA A 498 5.54 16.99 32.38
CA ALA A 498 5.41 18.42 32.59
C ALA A 498 5.11 18.81 34.05
N GLY A 499 4.80 17.84 34.92
CA GLY A 499 4.58 18.00 36.34
C GLY A 499 3.11 18.13 36.76
N LEU A 500 2.15 17.74 35.90
CA LEU A 500 0.76 17.61 36.32
C LEU A 500 0.59 16.35 37.18
N ALA A 501 -0.23 16.45 38.23
CA ALA A 501 -0.68 15.27 38.96
C ALA A 501 -1.54 14.39 38.03
N GLU A 502 -1.56 13.08 38.27
CA GLU A 502 -2.27 12.11 37.45
C GLU A 502 -3.75 12.45 37.25
N ALA A 503 -4.44 12.88 38.31
CA ALA A 503 -5.84 13.29 38.24
C ALA A 503 -6.05 14.55 37.37
N ASP A 504 -5.11 15.49 37.40
CA ASP A 504 -5.16 16.73 36.61
C ASP A 504 -4.82 16.46 35.15
N ALA A 505 -3.84 15.59 34.90
CA ALA A 505 -3.50 15.11 33.56
C ALA A 505 -4.70 14.37 32.92
N ALA A 506 -5.36 13.48 33.66
CA ALA A 506 -6.56 12.78 33.18
C ALA A 506 -7.75 13.72 32.92
N MET A 507 -7.92 14.75 33.77
CA MET A 507 -8.97 15.76 33.59
C MET A 507 -8.70 16.64 32.36
N LEU A 508 -7.46 17.12 32.20
CA LEU A 508 -7.03 17.91 31.04
C LEU A 508 -7.09 17.08 29.75
N PHE A 509 -6.66 15.82 29.81
CA PHE A 509 -6.84 14.86 28.74
C PHE A 509 -8.31 14.76 28.34
N LYS A 510 -9.24 14.57 29.29
CA LYS A 510 -10.67 14.49 28.98
C LYS A 510 -11.20 15.75 28.29
N ALA A 511 -10.74 16.93 28.69
CA ALA A 511 -11.11 18.19 28.05
C ALA A 511 -10.50 18.36 26.66
N LEU A 512 -9.23 18.00 26.49
CA LEU A 512 -8.54 17.95 25.20
C LEU A 512 -9.22 16.94 24.28
N ALA A 513 -9.53 15.74 24.77
CA ALA A 513 -10.17 14.68 24.02
C ALA A 513 -11.58 15.06 23.56
N MET A 514 -12.34 15.88 24.30
CA MET A 514 -13.63 16.41 23.82
C MET A 514 -13.50 17.47 22.72
N LYS A 515 -12.33 18.09 22.58
CA LYS A 515 -12.03 19.13 21.58
C LYS A 515 -11.26 18.58 20.39
N ALA A 516 -10.49 17.54 20.65
CA ALA A 516 -9.68 16.79 19.71
C ALA A 516 -10.31 15.41 19.42
N THR A 517 -11.59 15.21 19.79
CA THR A 517 -12.43 14.16 19.22
C THR A 517 -12.46 14.45 17.73
N THR A 518 -11.60 13.74 17.04
CA THR A 518 -11.84 13.33 15.68
C THR A 518 -13.20 12.62 15.75
N GLU A 519 -14.28 13.27 15.30
CA GLU A 519 -15.52 12.56 15.00
C GLU A 519 -15.11 11.42 14.08
N ASP A 520 -15.05 10.20 14.60
CA ASP A 520 -14.78 9.02 13.80
C ASP A 520 -15.79 9.07 12.65
N PRO A 521 -15.36 9.31 11.39
CA PRO A 521 -16.25 9.49 10.28
C PRO A 521 -16.95 8.17 10.01
N PHE A 522 -16.57 7.08 10.67
CA PHE A 522 -17.21 5.79 10.57
C PHE A 522 -17.94 5.35 11.86
N ASP A 523 -18.08 6.21 12.90
CA ASP A 523 -18.89 5.92 14.10
C ASP A 523 -20.30 6.53 14.04
N GLY A 524 -21.29 5.70 13.71
CA GLY A 524 -22.71 6.03 13.77
C GLY A 524 -23.18 6.93 12.63
N THR A 525 -22.61 8.11 12.45
CA THR A 525 -22.95 9.03 11.35
C THR A 525 -21.70 9.69 10.78
N ALA A 526 -21.38 9.35 9.54
CA ALA A 526 -20.30 9.91 8.74
C ALA A 526 -20.73 11.20 8.06
N LEU A 527 -19.85 12.20 7.97
CA LEU A 527 -19.87 13.16 6.87
C LEU A 527 -19.03 12.56 5.75
N ILE A 528 -19.67 12.22 4.63
CA ILE A 528 -19.02 11.68 3.44
C ILE A 528 -18.91 12.80 2.42
N ASP A 529 -17.67 13.12 2.03
CA ASP A 529 -17.44 14.10 0.98
C ASP A 529 -17.62 13.47 -0.40
N ILE A 530 -18.41 14.15 -1.24
CA ILE A 530 -18.70 13.74 -2.61
C ILE A 530 -18.44 14.98 -3.50
N PRO A 531 -17.30 15.03 -4.22
CA PRO A 531 -16.77 16.26 -4.82
C PRO A 531 -17.79 17.07 -5.63
N HIS A 532 -18.59 16.42 -6.47
CA HIS A 532 -19.53 17.11 -7.37
C HIS A 532 -20.79 17.65 -6.68
N LEU A 533 -21.13 17.19 -5.47
CA LEU A 533 -22.32 17.68 -4.75
C LEU A 533 -22.07 19.04 -4.08
N ARG A 534 -20.82 19.51 -3.96
CA ARG A 534 -20.42 20.76 -3.27
C ARG A 534 -20.80 20.82 -1.78
N TYR A 535 -21.32 19.74 -1.22
CA TYR A 535 -21.63 19.59 0.19
C TYR A 535 -21.41 18.13 0.61
N SER A 536 -20.97 17.92 1.85
CA SER A 536 -20.82 16.58 2.40
C SER A 536 -22.18 16.00 2.78
N VAL A 537 -22.39 14.72 2.47
CA VAL A 537 -23.63 14.00 2.79
C VAL A 537 -23.47 13.32 4.15
N ARG A 538 -24.45 13.52 5.06
CA ARG A 538 -24.50 12.72 6.30
C ARG A 538 -25.04 11.33 5.99
N MET A 539 -24.27 10.31 6.30
CA MET A 539 -24.65 8.91 6.08
C MET A 539 -24.50 8.11 7.37
N THR A 540 -25.46 7.23 7.64
CA THR A 540 -25.38 6.33 8.79
C THR A 540 -24.44 5.19 8.45
N VAL A 541 -23.44 4.98 9.30
CA VAL A 541 -22.37 3.99 9.11
C VAL A 541 -22.46 2.92 10.18
N PRO A 542 -22.40 1.62 9.82
CA PRO A 542 -22.46 0.54 10.79
C PRO A 542 -21.32 0.63 11.79
N ARG A 543 -21.62 0.59 13.09
CA ARG A 543 -20.59 0.67 14.14
C ARG A 543 -19.70 -0.58 14.16
N GLY A 544 -18.43 -0.43 13.77
CA GLY A 544 -17.39 -1.45 13.92
C GLY A 544 -16.84 -1.59 15.35
N LYS A 545 -17.69 -1.84 16.36
CA LYS A 545 -17.27 -1.82 17.79
C LYS A 545 -16.12 -2.77 18.13
N GLU A 546 -16.12 -3.98 17.58
CA GLU A 546 -15.07 -4.98 17.85
C GLU A 546 -13.75 -4.59 17.22
N LEU A 547 -13.82 -4.07 15.99
CA LEU A 547 -12.67 -3.63 15.22
C LEU A 547 -12.00 -2.39 15.82
N ARG A 548 -12.81 -1.46 16.34
CA ARG A 548 -12.33 -0.32 17.13
C ARG A 548 -11.57 -0.74 18.37
N ARG A 549 -12.04 -1.80 19.05
CA ARG A 549 -11.34 -2.35 20.20
C ARG A 549 -9.98 -2.95 19.79
N GLU A 550 -9.94 -3.78 18.74
CA GLU A 550 -8.68 -4.39 18.25
C GLU A 550 -7.64 -3.32 17.86
N MET A 551 -8.05 -2.25 17.18
CA MET A 551 -7.13 -1.18 16.80
C MET A 551 -6.67 -0.33 17.99
N SER A 552 -7.58 -0.08 18.95
CA SER A 552 -7.19 0.56 20.22
C SER A 552 -6.17 -0.29 20.97
N GLU A 553 -6.35 -1.61 21.02
CA GLU A 553 -5.40 -2.56 21.62
C GLU A 553 -4.04 -2.53 20.89
N LYS A 554 -4.01 -2.45 19.56
CA LYS A 554 -2.74 -2.33 18.79
C LYS A 554 -1.99 -1.03 19.08
N LEU A 555 -2.72 0.08 19.21
CA LEU A 555 -2.18 1.39 19.59
C LEU A 555 -1.64 1.34 21.02
N GLU A 556 -2.42 0.83 21.98
CA GLU A 556 -2.01 0.69 23.38
C GLU A 556 -0.77 -0.19 23.54
N ASN A 557 -0.61 -1.21 22.68
CA ASN A 557 0.56 -2.09 22.67
C ASN A 557 1.78 -1.51 21.93
N GLY A 558 1.71 -0.28 21.41
CA GLY A 558 2.82 0.37 20.69
C GLY A 558 3.22 -0.31 19.39
N THR A 559 2.34 -1.16 18.84
CA THR A 559 2.62 -1.91 17.60
C THR A 559 2.36 -1.10 16.33
N VAL A 560 1.68 0.03 16.49
CA VAL A 560 1.37 0.97 15.41
C VAL A 560 2.57 1.90 15.20
N ARG A 561 3.18 1.84 14.01
CA ARG A 561 4.35 2.66 13.69
C ARG A 561 3.94 4.10 13.38
N PRO A 562 4.75 5.10 13.78
CA PRO A 562 4.56 6.47 13.31
C PRO A 562 4.49 6.47 11.79
N GLN A 563 3.47 7.14 11.24
CA GLN A 563 3.43 7.40 9.81
C GLN A 563 4.55 8.37 9.45
N PRO A 564 5.20 8.21 8.28
CA PRO A 564 5.99 9.31 7.77
C PRO A 564 5.10 10.56 7.68
N ALA A 565 5.66 11.70 8.06
CA ALA A 565 4.97 13.00 8.05
C ALA A 565 4.38 13.33 6.67
N THR A 566 4.97 12.76 5.62
CA THR A 566 4.63 13.02 4.23
C THR A 566 4.42 11.74 3.44
N ARG A 567 3.43 11.77 2.54
CA ARG A 567 3.14 10.70 1.60
C ARG A 567 3.29 11.21 0.18
N ASP A 568 4.04 10.46 -0.61
CA ASP A 568 4.23 10.74 -2.01
C ASP A 568 3.50 9.65 -2.78
N MET A 569 2.66 10.02 -3.73
CA MET A 569 1.89 9.04 -4.49
C MET A 569 1.60 9.55 -5.90
N ALA A 570 1.55 8.62 -6.85
CA ALA A 570 0.86 8.83 -8.12
C ALA A 570 -0.56 8.28 -7.98
N ARG A 571 -1.54 9.20 -7.99
CA ARG A 571 -2.95 8.86 -8.05
C ARG A 571 -3.34 8.70 -9.52
N VAL A 572 -4.01 7.59 -9.81
CA VAL A 572 -4.39 7.18 -11.14
C VAL A 572 -5.90 6.95 -11.15
N TRP A 573 -6.61 7.73 -11.96
CA TRP A 573 -8.05 7.55 -12.19
C TRP A 573 -8.27 6.87 -13.53
N VAL A 574 -9.03 5.78 -13.54
CA VAL A 574 -9.54 5.17 -14.77
C VAL A 574 -10.92 5.74 -15.01
N MET A 575 -11.05 6.58 -16.02
CA MET A 575 -12.23 7.40 -16.30
C MET A 575 -12.96 6.90 -17.55
N ALA A 576 -14.26 7.13 -17.62
CA ALA A 576 -15.06 6.95 -18.84
C ALA A 576 -15.57 8.30 -19.34
N ARG A 577 -15.35 8.60 -20.62
CA ARG A 577 -15.87 9.82 -21.27
C ARG A 577 -16.55 9.47 -22.59
N ARG A 578 -17.69 10.10 -22.89
CA ARG A 578 -18.34 9.92 -24.19
C ARG A 578 -17.43 10.44 -25.32
N LYS A 579 -17.32 9.66 -26.40
CA LYS A 579 -16.63 10.07 -27.62
C LYS A 579 -17.32 11.32 -28.20
N PRO A 580 -16.57 12.27 -28.79
CA PRO A 580 -17.17 13.38 -29.52
C PRO A 580 -18.08 12.84 -30.63
N THR A 581 -19.32 13.32 -30.68
CA THR A 581 -20.32 12.97 -31.72
C THR A 581 -20.07 13.71 -33.01
#